data_AF-A0A9W6PQU6-F1
#
_entry.id   AF-A0A9W6PQU6-F1
#
_cell.length_a   1.000
_cell.length_b   1.000
_cell.length_c   1.000
_cell.angle_alpha   90.00
_cell.angle_beta   90.00
_cell.angle_gamma   90.00
#
_symmetry.space_group_name_H-M   'P 1'
#
loop_
_entity.id
_entity.type
_entity.pdbx_description
1 polymer ?
#
loop_
_entity_poly.entity_id
_entity_poly.type
_entity_poly.pdbx_seq_one_letter_code
_entity_poly.pdbx_strand_id
1 'polypeptide(L)'
;MTKPDFSDPSAEQWVRFLAALECDCGECEGTGQVRSAEWRAWHERANELFRVAQAAHRAADLSHASQGGQGQHPEAEVPTVVMAVERAINEHMRARPDEPEQMPCRACRGTGRVLSAVGLQLVELLARHGFVREGGA
;
A
#
# COMPACT_ATOMS: atom_id res chain seq x y z
N MET A 1 -2.30 -29.73 -44.18
CA MET A 1 -2.01 -29.21 -42.82
C MET A 1 -3.11 -28.22 -42.47
N THR A 2 -4.15 -28.70 -41.82
CA THR A 2 -5.30 -27.90 -41.37
C THR A 2 -4.87 -27.12 -40.12
N LYS A 3 -4.92 -25.79 -40.19
CA LYS A 3 -4.69 -24.90 -39.04
C LYS A 3 -5.77 -25.22 -37.99
N PRO A 4 -5.44 -25.40 -36.70
CA PRO A 4 -6.47 -25.53 -35.68
C PRO A 4 -7.29 -24.23 -35.63
N ASP A 5 -8.58 -24.37 -35.84
CA ASP A 5 -9.57 -23.31 -35.65
C ASP A 5 -9.81 -23.19 -34.14
N PHE A 6 -9.38 -22.07 -33.56
CA PHE A 6 -9.55 -21.77 -32.13
C PHE A 6 -10.93 -21.14 -31.83
N SER A 7 -11.85 -21.13 -32.81
CA SER A 7 -13.16 -20.50 -32.68
C SER A 7 -14.20 -21.47 -32.09
N ASP A 8 -13.94 -22.04 -30.92
CA ASP A 8 -14.98 -22.74 -30.15
C ASP A 8 -15.69 -21.73 -29.24
N PRO A 9 -16.91 -21.27 -29.59
CA PRO A 9 -17.66 -20.30 -28.78
C PRO A 9 -17.99 -20.84 -27.37
N SER A 10 -17.93 -22.16 -27.16
CA SER A 10 -18.11 -22.74 -25.83
C SER A 10 -16.89 -22.52 -24.92
N ALA A 11 -15.67 -22.54 -25.48
CA ALA A 11 -14.45 -22.30 -24.72
C ALA A 11 -14.39 -20.86 -24.19
N GLU A 12 -14.78 -19.88 -25.01
CA GLU A 12 -14.89 -18.48 -24.57
C GLU A 12 -15.93 -18.29 -23.46
N GLN A 13 -17.07 -18.98 -23.54
CA GLN A 13 -18.11 -18.92 -22.51
C GLN A 13 -17.60 -19.49 -21.18
N TRP A 14 -16.86 -20.60 -21.22
CA TRP A 14 -16.23 -21.18 -20.02
C TRP A 14 -15.19 -20.24 -19.41
N VAL A 15 -14.34 -19.60 -20.22
CA VAL A 15 -13.37 -18.61 -19.73
C VAL A 15 -14.08 -17.44 -19.04
N ARG A 16 -15.14 -16.90 -19.63
CA ARG A 16 -15.93 -15.81 -19.02
C ARG A 16 -16.60 -16.25 -17.72
N PHE A 17 -17.16 -17.46 -17.69
CA PHE A 17 -17.76 -18.01 -16.50
C PHE A 17 -16.75 -18.15 -15.36
N LEU A 18 -15.59 -18.78 -15.63
CA LEU A 18 -14.52 -18.94 -14.63
C LEU A 18 -14.00 -17.60 -14.13
N ALA A 19 -13.82 -16.62 -15.03
CA ALA A 19 -13.40 -15.27 -14.65
C ALA A 19 -14.44 -14.55 -13.76
N ALA A 20 -15.73 -14.86 -13.92
CA ALA A 20 -16.81 -14.28 -13.14
C ALA A 20 -16.94 -14.90 -11.73
N LEU A 21 -16.30 -16.05 -11.44
CA LEU A 21 -16.40 -16.72 -10.13
C LEU A 21 -15.65 -15.98 -9.03
N GLU A 22 -14.61 -15.24 -9.39
CA GLU A 22 -13.78 -14.50 -8.45
C GLU A 22 -13.72 -13.04 -8.83
N CYS A 23 -13.63 -12.18 -7.83
CA CYS A 23 -13.31 -10.77 -8.00
C CYS A 23 -12.09 -10.40 -7.17
N ASP A 24 -11.50 -9.24 -7.49
CA ASP A 24 -10.44 -8.69 -6.67
C ASP A 24 -10.95 -8.40 -5.27
N CYS A 25 -10.14 -8.75 -4.28
CA CYS A 25 -10.43 -8.47 -2.89
C CYS A 25 -10.45 -6.95 -2.67
N GLY A 26 -11.58 -6.40 -2.22
CA GLY A 26 -11.73 -4.96 -1.98
C GLY A 26 -10.82 -4.38 -0.90
N GLU A 27 -10.27 -5.20 0.01
CA GLU A 27 -9.34 -4.72 1.05
C GLU A 27 -7.91 -4.53 0.55
N CYS A 28 -7.46 -5.37 -0.38
CA CYS A 28 -6.08 -5.35 -0.90
C CYS A 28 -5.99 -5.04 -2.40
N GLU A 29 -7.13 -4.73 -3.01
CA GLU A 29 -7.26 -4.39 -4.43
C GLU A 29 -6.58 -5.40 -5.37
N GLY A 30 -6.73 -6.69 -5.07
CA GLY A 30 -6.16 -7.75 -5.91
C GLY A 30 -4.71 -8.13 -5.61
N THR A 31 -3.99 -7.37 -4.78
CA THR A 31 -2.55 -7.61 -4.53
C THR A 31 -2.27 -8.80 -3.60
N GLY A 32 -3.26 -9.19 -2.79
CA GLY A 32 -3.10 -10.19 -1.72
C GLY A 32 -2.32 -9.69 -0.51
N GLN A 33 -1.82 -8.46 -0.53
CA GLN A 33 -1.01 -7.89 0.55
C GLN A 33 -1.64 -6.58 1.03
N VAL A 34 -1.55 -6.32 2.33
CA VAL A 34 -1.91 -5.03 2.92
C VAL A 34 -0.74 -4.50 3.71
N ARG A 35 -0.59 -3.17 3.73
CA ARG A 35 0.41 -2.55 4.59
C ARG A 35 0.01 -2.71 6.05
N SER A 36 0.93 -3.15 6.90
CA SER A 36 0.63 -3.30 8.33
C SER A 36 0.29 -1.95 8.97
N ALA A 37 -0.47 -1.99 10.06
CA ALA A 37 -0.96 -0.77 10.70
C ALA A 37 0.18 0.10 11.24
N GLU A 38 1.19 -0.51 11.85
CA GLU A 38 2.39 0.17 12.37
C GLU A 38 3.15 0.86 11.24
N TRP A 39 3.33 0.17 10.12
CA TRP A 39 3.97 0.74 8.94
C TRP A 39 3.18 1.87 8.29
N ARG A 40 1.84 1.82 8.30
CA ARG A 40 1.00 2.94 7.87
C ARG A 40 1.20 4.15 8.78
N ALA A 41 1.11 3.96 10.10
CA ALA A 41 1.30 5.02 11.08
C ALA A 41 2.71 5.63 10.99
N TRP A 42 3.73 4.81 10.81
CA TRP A 42 5.11 5.27 10.64
C TRP A 42 5.28 6.14 9.39
N HIS A 43 4.68 5.75 8.25
CA HIS A 43 4.72 6.55 7.02
C HIS A 43 3.92 7.85 7.13
N GLU A 44 2.76 7.83 7.77
CA GLU A 44 1.96 9.02 8.04
C GLU A 44 2.78 10.03 8.84
N ARG A 45 3.44 9.57 9.91
CA ARG A 45 4.31 10.43 10.72
C ARG A 45 5.54 10.91 9.97
N ALA A 46 6.18 10.05 9.17
CA ALA A 46 7.31 10.46 8.31
C ALA A 46 6.90 11.58 7.35
N ASN A 47 5.75 11.44 6.68
CA ASN A 47 5.21 12.44 5.77
C ASN A 47 4.94 13.77 6.47
N GLU A 48 4.43 13.74 7.70
CA GLU A 48 4.23 14.94 8.51
C GLU A 48 5.57 15.62 8.82
N LEU A 49 6.57 14.87 9.30
CA LEU A 49 7.90 15.40 9.60
C LEU A 49 8.57 16.02 8.36
N PHE A 50 8.44 15.41 7.18
CA PHE A 50 8.94 15.99 5.94
C PHE A 50 8.27 17.32 5.59
N ARG A 51 6.96 17.45 5.79
CA ARG A 51 6.24 18.72 5.58
C ARG A 51 6.73 19.80 6.56
N VAL A 52 6.94 19.44 7.82
CA VAL A 52 7.47 20.35 8.84
C VAL A 52 8.89 20.81 8.49
N ALA A 53 9.77 19.89 8.07
CA ALA A 53 11.12 20.23 7.64
C ALA A 53 11.10 21.20 6.45
N GLN A 54 10.29 20.91 5.43
CA GLN A 54 10.16 21.79 4.28
C GLN A 54 9.67 23.19 4.67
N ALA A 55 8.74 23.29 5.62
CA ALA A 55 8.28 24.57 6.14
C ALA A 55 9.36 25.30 6.95
N ALA A 56 10.13 24.60 7.79
CA ALA A 56 11.21 25.16 8.57
C ALA A 56 12.33 25.72 7.68
N HIS A 57 12.74 24.99 6.64
CA HIS A 57 13.73 25.46 5.68
C HIS A 57 13.24 26.70 4.93
N ARG A 58 12.00 26.71 4.43
CA ARG A 58 11.44 27.92 3.78
C ARG A 58 11.41 29.13 4.72
N ALA A 59 11.07 28.93 5.99
CA ALA A 59 11.07 30.02 6.97
C ALA A 59 12.48 30.53 7.29
N ALA A 60 13.46 29.63 7.35
CA ALA A 60 14.87 29.98 7.48
C ALA A 60 15.36 30.82 6.29
N ASP A 61 15.07 30.38 5.06
CA ASP A 61 15.45 31.08 3.83
C ASP A 61 14.89 32.51 3.78
N LEU A 62 13.62 32.68 4.15
CA LEU A 62 12.97 34.01 4.23
C LEU A 62 13.60 34.91 5.30
N SER A 63 14.01 34.32 6.43
CA SER A 63 14.67 35.03 7.52
C SER A 63 16.07 35.51 7.10
N HIS A 64 16.83 34.66 6.41
CA HIS A 64 18.14 35.02 5.85
C HIS A 64 18.03 36.08 4.74
N ALA A 65 17.05 35.98 3.85
CA ALA A 65 16.81 36.99 2.82
C ALA A 65 16.47 38.38 3.40
N SER A 66 15.79 38.40 4.55
CA SER A 66 15.43 39.64 5.27
C SER A 66 16.61 40.25 6.06
N GLN A 67 17.64 39.46 6.38
CA GLN A 67 18.82 39.88 7.14
C GLN A 67 19.99 40.38 6.28
N GLY A 68 19.92 40.25 4.94
CA GLY A 68 20.99 40.61 3.98
C GLY A 68 21.32 42.11 3.82
N GLY A 69 21.04 42.95 4.81
CA GLY A 69 21.29 44.41 4.78
C GLY A 69 22.41 44.93 5.70
N GLN A 70 23.03 44.09 6.55
CA GLN A 70 24.15 44.50 7.41
C GLN A 70 25.29 43.47 7.37
N GLY A 71 26.52 43.96 7.21
CA GLY A 71 27.65 43.18 6.71
C GLY A 71 28.32 42.19 7.67
N GLN A 72 28.96 41.19 7.04
CA GLN A 72 30.15 40.40 7.42
C GLN A 72 30.14 39.62 8.77
N HIS A 73 29.83 38.31 8.72
CA HIS A 73 30.75 37.19 9.06
C HIS A 73 30.13 35.81 8.66
N PRO A 74 30.94 34.78 8.31
CA PRO A 74 30.47 33.56 7.66
C PRO A 74 30.48 32.36 8.61
N GLU A 75 29.46 32.24 9.46
CA GLU A 75 29.02 30.96 10.00
C GLU A 75 27.50 31.04 9.99
N ALA A 76 26.88 30.48 8.95
CA ALA A 76 25.43 30.37 8.89
C ALA A 76 25.02 29.40 10.01
N GLU A 77 24.76 29.93 11.21
CA GLU A 77 24.12 29.16 12.28
C GLU A 77 22.80 28.63 11.70
N VAL A 78 22.75 27.31 11.48
CA VAL A 78 21.52 26.64 11.08
C VAL A 78 20.48 26.97 12.16
N PRO A 79 19.31 27.54 11.80
CA PRO A 79 18.33 27.93 12.80
C PRO A 79 18.00 26.74 13.70
N THR A 80 17.96 26.95 15.03
CA THR A 80 17.78 25.90 16.03
C THR A 80 16.55 25.02 15.76
N VAL A 81 15.51 25.61 15.14
CA VAL A 81 14.30 24.89 14.70
C VAL A 81 14.60 23.87 13.60
N VAL A 82 15.41 24.22 12.60
CA VAL A 82 15.82 23.31 11.51
C VAL A 82 16.59 22.13 12.10
N MET A 83 17.58 22.40 12.97
CA MET A 83 18.33 21.33 13.65
C MET A 83 17.43 20.42 14.51
N ALA A 84 16.45 20.99 15.22
CA ALA A 84 15.51 20.21 16.02
C ALA A 84 14.64 19.30 15.15
N VAL A 85 14.21 19.77 13.99
CA VAL A 85 13.42 18.98 13.03
C VAL A 85 14.26 17.87 12.39
N GLU A 86 15.50 18.17 11.97
CA GLU A 86 16.41 17.16 11.45
C GLU A 86 16.71 16.05 12.47
N ARG A 87 16.90 16.44 13.75
CA ARG A 87 17.04 15.46 14.85
C ARG A 87 15.79 14.59 15.00
N ALA A 88 14.60 15.18 14.96
CA ALA A 88 13.34 14.44 15.04
C ALA A 88 13.15 13.47 13.87
N ILE A 89 13.55 13.86 12.64
CA ILE A 89 13.55 12.96 11.48
C ILE A 89 14.50 11.79 11.71
N ASN A 90 15.74 12.05 12.15
CA ASN A 90 16.72 11.00 12.40
C ASN A 90 16.26 10.02 13.49
N GLU A 91 15.61 10.53 14.54
CA GLU A 91 15.01 9.70 15.59
C GLU A 91 13.86 8.84 15.04
N HIS A 92 12.96 9.43 14.23
CA HIS A 92 11.87 8.69 13.57
C HIS A 92 12.38 7.59 12.63
N MET A 93 13.44 7.87 11.88
CA MET A 93 14.07 6.89 10.99
C MET A 93 14.69 5.71 11.75
N ARG A 94 15.20 5.95 12.96
CA ARG A 94 15.69 4.89 13.85
C ARG A 94 14.56 4.08 14.49
N ALA A 95 13.40 4.70 14.71
CA ALA A 95 12.20 4.05 15.24
C ALA A 95 11.34 3.36 14.15
N ARG A 96 12.00 2.85 13.09
CA ARG A 96 11.36 2.05 12.05
C ARG A 96 10.77 0.78 12.68
N PRO A 97 9.53 0.36 12.33
CA PRO A 97 8.97 -0.89 12.84
C PRO A 97 9.80 -2.10 12.42
N ASP A 98 9.88 -3.10 13.31
CA ASP A 98 10.61 -4.35 13.08
C ASP A 98 9.76 -5.39 12.33
N GLU A 99 8.44 -5.25 12.40
CA GLU A 99 7.47 -6.06 11.67
C GLU A 99 7.63 -5.87 10.15
N PRO A 100 7.20 -6.85 9.33
CA PRO A 100 7.18 -6.67 7.89
C PRO A 100 6.19 -5.58 7.47
N GLU A 101 6.59 -4.79 6.46
CA GLU A 101 5.78 -3.69 5.93
C GLU A 101 4.51 -4.18 5.25
N GLN A 102 4.59 -5.33 4.58
CA GLN A 102 3.48 -5.97 3.90
C GLN A 102 3.10 -7.25 4.63
N MET A 103 1.80 -7.41 4.87
CA MET A 103 1.19 -8.56 5.51
C MET A 103 0.20 -9.22 4.56
N PRO A 104 0.06 -10.55 4.58
CA PRO A 104 -0.99 -11.21 3.80
C PRO A 104 -2.36 -10.66 4.22
N CYS A 105 -3.15 -10.28 3.22
CA CYS A 105 -4.49 -9.79 3.44
C CYS A 105 -5.34 -10.87 4.11
N ARG A 106 -5.96 -10.56 5.26
CA ARG A 106 -6.75 -11.54 6.01
C ARG A 106 -8.06 -11.88 5.31
N ALA A 107 -8.69 -10.93 4.61
CA ALA A 107 -9.94 -11.16 3.91
C ALA A 107 -9.83 -12.17 2.76
N CYS A 108 -8.74 -12.12 1.98
CA CYS A 108 -8.47 -13.08 0.90
C CYS A 108 -7.40 -14.12 1.23
N ARG A 109 -6.90 -14.14 2.46
CA ARG A 109 -5.80 -15.01 2.92
C ARG A 109 -4.56 -14.96 2.00
N GLY A 110 -4.24 -13.80 1.47
CA GLY A 110 -3.07 -13.61 0.63
C GLY A 110 -3.23 -13.89 -0.88
N THR A 111 -4.39 -14.36 -1.34
CA THR A 111 -4.59 -14.72 -2.77
C THR A 111 -4.84 -13.51 -3.67
N GLY A 112 -5.27 -12.39 -3.08
CA GLY A 112 -5.77 -11.23 -3.82
C GLY A 112 -7.21 -11.38 -4.34
N ARG A 113 -7.78 -12.58 -4.27
CA ARG A 113 -9.06 -12.92 -4.89
C ARG A 113 -10.06 -13.41 -3.86
N VAL A 114 -11.33 -13.05 -4.04
CA VAL A 114 -12.46 -13.57 -3.25
C VAL A 114 -13.54 -14.07 -4.18
N LEU A 115 -14.41 -14.96 -3.69
CA LEU A 115 -15.56 -15.40 -4.47
C LEU A 115 -16.51 -14.24 -4.73
N SER A 116 -16.92 -14.10 -5.98
CA SER A 116 -18.01 -13.21 -6.37
C SER A 116 -19.36 -13.78 -5.92
N ALA A 117 -20.44 -13.02 -6.12
CA ALA A 117 -21.80 -13.53 -5.91
C ALA A 117 -22.07 -14.81 -6.73
N VAL A 118 -21.57 -14.89 -7.97
CA VAL A 118 -21.70 -16.10 -8.82
C VAL A 118 -20.86 -17.25 -8.27
N GLY A 119 -19.63 -16.96 -7.81
CA GLY A 119 -18.78 -17.95 -7.16
C GLY A 119 -19.41 -18.55 -5.91
N LEU A 120 -20.05 -17.74 -5.08
CA LEU A 120 -20.78 -18.20 -3.88
C LEU A 120 -21.96 -19.10 -4.26
N GLN A 121 -22.73 -18.75 -5.28
CA GLN A 121 -23.83 -19.60 -5.77
C GLN A 121 -23.32 -20.96 -6.28
N LEU A 122 -22.17 -20.98 -6.95
CA LEU A 122 -21.55 -22.23 -7.40
C LEU A 122 -21.12 -23.10 -6.21
N VAL A 123 -20.48 -22.52 -5.19
CA VAL A 123 -20.10 -23.24 -3.97
C VAL A 123 -21.32 -23.83 -3.28
N GLU A 124 -22.41 -23.08 -3.17
CA GLU A 124 -23.67 -23.58 -2.59
C GLU A 124 -24.29 -24.72 -3.42
N LEU A 125 -24.26 -24.62 -4.75
CA LEU A 125 -24.68 -25.70 -5.64
C LEU A 125 -23.84 -26.97 -5.41
N LEU A 126 -22.52 -26.83 -5.40
CA LEU A 126 -21.59 -27.95 -5.18
C LEU A 126 -21.82 -28.61 -3.81
N ALA A 127 -21.98 -27.82 -2.76
CA ALA A 127 -22.24 -28.31 -1.41
C ALA A 127 -23.55 -29.11 -1.32
N ARG A 128 -24.62 -28.67 -1.99
CA ARG A 128 -25.89 -29.43 -2.06
C ARG A 128 -25.75 -30.80 -2.71
N HIS A 129 -24.73 -30.98 -3.55
CA HIS A 129 -24.42 -32.25 -4.21
C HIS A 129 -23.30 -33.04 -3.50
N GLY A 130 -22.90 -32.65 -2.29
CA GLY A 130 -21.91 -33.36 -1.49
C GLY A 130 -20.45 -33.02 -1.80
N PHE A 131 -20.20 -32.02 -2.66
CA PHE A 131 -18.86 -31.52 -2.91
C PHE A 131 -18.51 -30.47 -1.86
N VAL A 132 -17.88 -30.89 -0.77
CA VAL A 132 -17.33 -30.01 0.27
C VAL A 132 -15.80 -30.02 0.21
N ARG A 133 -15.15 -28.88 0.46
CA ARG A 133 -13.70 -28.84 0.66
C ARG A 133 -13.39 -29.38 2.05
N GLU A 134 -12.64 -30.48 2.14
CA GLU A 134 -11.99 -30.87 3.38
C GLU A 134 -10.85 -29.87 3.67
N GLY A 135 -10.95 -29.12 4.77
CA GLY A 135 -9.85 -28.32 5.31
C GLY A 135 -9.62 -26.96 4.65
N GLY A 136 -10.09 -25.91 5.32
CA GLY A 136 -9.68 -24.52 5.06
C GLY A 136 -9.27 -23.84 6.36
N ALA A 137 -8.19 -24.32 6.99
CA ALA A 137 -7.48 -23.56 8.02
C ALA A 137 -6.99 -22.23 7.45
#